data_AF-A0A495J835-F1
#
_entry.id   AF-A0A495J835-F1
#
_cell.length_a   1.000
_cell.length_b   1.000
_cell.length_c   1.000
_cell.angle_alpha   90.00
_cell.angle_beta   90.00
_cell.angle_gamma   90.00
#
_symmetry.space_group_name_H-M   'P 1'
#
loop_
_entity.id
_entity.type
_entity.pdbx_description
1 polymer ?
#
loop_
_entity_poly.entity_id
_entity_poly.type
_entity_poly.pdbx_seq_one_letter_code
_entity_poly.pdbx_strand_id
1 'polypeptide(L)'
;MVISTQIFWLFLLAIPIACVAWTVTHEEVFREPREYCVKRSKEGRTLLERKFFYLFTCEYCFSHYVTIIFLLLTDYKLLMINWTGYLISGFALVYVANAYMSLFGLIRQDIVKEKTEIKVMEITTEKSKPTAS
;
A
#
# COMPACT_ATOMS: atom_id res chain seq x y z
N MET A 1 6.06 17.34 -22.97
CA MET A 1 6.36 15.89 -22.98
C MET A 1 5.41 15.18 -23.91
N VAL A 2 5.90 14.21 -24.69
CA VAL A 2 5.05 13.32 -25.51
C VAL A 2 4.13 12.52 -24.58
N ILE A 3 2.90 12.24 -25.01
CA ILE A 3 1.91 11.52 -24.20
C ILE A 3 2.43 10.17 -23.71
N SER A 4 3.18 9.44 -24.54
CA SER A 4 3.82 8.17 -24.16
C SER A 4 4.74 8.34 -22.96
N THR A 5 5.56 9.40 -22.94
CA THR A 5 6.43 9.71 -21.79
C THR A 5 5.61 9.97 -20.54
N GLN A 6 4.51 10.74 -20.64
CA GLN A 6 3.64 11.00 -19.49
C GLN A 6 3.07 9.69 -18.92
N ILE A 7 2.59 8.80 -19.79
CA ILE A 7 2.06 7.50 -19.38
C ILE A 7 3.16 6.64 -18.73
N PHE A 8 4.37 6.61 -19.28
CA PHE A 8 5.49 5.90 -18.63
C PHE A 8 5.80 6.45 -17.24
N TRP A 9 5.84 7.77 -17.10
CA TRP A 9 6.05 8.42 -15.80
C TRP A 9 4.93 8.12 -14.81
N LEU A 10 3.67 8.04 -15.26
CA LEU A 10 2.54 7.64 -14.41
C LEU A 10 2.80 6.28 -13.74
N PHE A 11 3.15 5.26 -14.52
CA PHE A 11 3.40 3.92 -14.00
C PHE A 11 4.70 3.85 -13.18
N LEU A 12 5.77 4.49 -13.64
CA LEU A 12 7.06 4.48 -12.94
C LEU A 12 7.00 5.22 -11.59
N LEU A 13 6.31 6.36 -11.50
CA LEU A 13 6.14 7.10 -10.25
C LEU A 13 5.18 6.40 -9.28
N ALA A 14 4.20 5.64 -9.78
CA ALA A 14 3.30 4.89 -8.93
C ALA A 14 4.01 3.76 -8.16
N ILE A 15 5.12 3.21 -8.67
CA ILE A 15 5.91 2.16 -7.99
C ILE A 15 6.46 2.63 -6.63
N PRO A 16 7.28 3.70 -6.54
CA PRO A 16 7.79 4.17 -5.26
C PRO A 16 6.67 4.67 -4.34
N ILE A 17 5.59 5.25 -4.88
CA ILE A 17 4.42 5.64 -4.08
C ILE A 17 3.79 4.41 -3.41
N ALA A 18 3.55 3.35 -4.17
CA ALA A 18 3.02 2.08 -3.65
C ALA A 18 3.97 1.44 -2.63
N CYS A 19 5.26 1.43 -2.91
CA CYS A 19 6.27 0.86 -2.00
C CYS A 19 6.29 1.59 -0.65
N VAL A 20 6.40 2.92 -0.66
CA VAL A 20 6.41 3.72 0.58
C VAL A 20 5.11 3.56 1.35
N ALA A 21 3.96 3.59 0.65
CA ALA A 21 2.66 3.45 1.30
C ALA A 21 2.46 2.06 1.91
N TRP A 22 2.84 1.00 1.20
CA TRP A 22 2.80 -0.36 1.73
C TRP A 22 3.75 -0.54 2.92
N THR A 23 4.99 -0.04 2.83
CA THR A 23 5.98 -0.20 3.90
C THR A 23 5.56 0.51 5.18
N VAL A 24 5.05 1.75 5.11
CA VAL A 24 4.62 2.49 6.30
C VAL A 24 3.33 1.94 6.88
N THR A 25 2.42 1.54 5.99
CA THR A 25 1.33 0.65 6.37
C THR A 25 1.95 -0.75 6.50
N HIS A 26 1.47 -1.85 5.99
CA HIS A 26 1.86 -3.25 6.26
C HIS A 26 3.19 -3.72 6.94
N GLU A 27 4.36 -3.06 6.88
CA GLU A 27 5.62 -3.58 7.45
C GLU A 27 5.69 -3.52 9.00
N GLU A 28 6.28 -4.55 9.62
CA GLU A 28 6.36 -4.69 11.09
C GLU A 28 7.20 -3.61 11.76
N VAL A 29 8.21 -3.07 11.07
CA VAL A 29 9.05 -1.97 11.58
C VAL A 29 8.21 -0.76 11.98
N PHE A 30 7.07 -0.53 11.31
CA PHE A 30 6.14 0.56 11.60
C PHE A 30 4.93 0.13 12.43
N ARG A 31 4.99 -1.03 13.08
CA ARG A 31 3.88 -1.56 13.89
C ARG A 31 3.56 -0.67 15.09
N GLU A 32 4.55 -0.32 15.91
CA GLU A 32 4.35 0.52 17.10
C GLU A 32 3.77 1.92 16.75
N PRO A 33 4.34 2.68 15.79
CA PRO A 33 3.73 3.94 15.34
C PRO A 33 2.29 3.77 14.84
N ARG A 34 2.01 2.70 14.09
CA ARG A 34 0.69 2.47 13.55
C ARG A 34 -0.31 2.07 14.63
N GLU A 35 0.05 1.22 15.57
CA GLU A 35 -0.83 0.86 16.68
C GLU A 35 -1.19 2.09 17.51
N TYR A 36 -0.23 3.00 17.73
CA TYR A 36 -0.50 4.31 18.31
C TYR A 36 -1.51 5.12 17.47
N CYS A 37 -1.31 5.21 16.15
CA CYS A 37 -2.23 5.88 15.25
C CYS A 37 -3.63 5.24 15.23
N VAL A 38 -3.74 3.90 15.27
CA VAL A 38 -5.02 3.18 15.32
C VAL A 38 -5.76 3.49 16.64
N LYS A 39 -5.05 3.52 17.76
CA LYS A 39 -5.64 3.86 19.04
C LYS A 39 -6.17 5.29 19.01
N ARG A 40 -5.37 6.24 18.52
CA ARG A 40 -5.74 7.65 18.43
C ARG A 40 -6.85 7.93 17.41
N SER A 41 -6.92 7.14 16.33
CA SER A 41 -7.98 7.27 15.33
C SER A 41 -9.36 6.83 15.86
N LYS A 42 -9.39 5.93 16.87
CA LYS A 42 -10.62 5.49 17.54
C LYS A 42 -10.97 6.33 18.76
N GLU A 43 -9.98 6.63 19.60
CA GLU A 43 -10.16 7.25 20.93
C GLU A 43 -9.98 8.78 20.92
N GLY A 44 -9.59 9.37 19.78
CA GLY A 44 -9.37 10.81 19.65
C GLY A 44 -10.58 11.64 20.10
N ARG A 45 -10.32 12.82 20.68
CA ARG A 45 -11.38 13.69 21.25
C ARG A 45 -12.16 14.42 20.16
N THR A 46 -11.54 14.65 19.00
CA THR A 46 -12.13 15.41 17.89
C THR A 46 -12.19 14.59 16.60
N LEU A 47 -13.14 14.90 15.71
CA LEU A 47 -13.26 14.22 14.41
C LEU A 47 -12.03 14.43 13.51
N LEU A 48 -11.37 15.59 13.62
CA LEU A 48 -10.15 15.91 12.85
C LEU A 48 -8.98 15.04 13.30
N GLU A 49 -8.78 14.89 14.61
CA GLU A 49 -7.77 13.99 15.17
C GLU A 49 -8.00 12.56 14.68
N ARG A 50 -9.24 12.08 14.76
CA ARG A 50 -9.58 10.71 14.33
C ARG A 50 -9.25 10.47 12.85
N LYS A 51 -9.64 11.40 11.96
CA LYS A 51 -9.37 11.32 10.51
C LYS A 51 -7.88 11.46 10.18
N PHE A 52 -7.17 12.35 10.86
CA PHE A 52 -5.74 12.54 10.66
C PHE A 52 -4.95 11.28 11.00
N PHE A 53 -5.22 10.67 12.15
CA PHE A 53 -4.55 9.43 12.54
C PHE A 53 -5.01 8.22 11.71
N TYR A 54 -6.28 8.18 11.30
CA TYR A 54 -6.78 7.14 10.39
C TYR A 54 -6.01 7.11 9.07
N LEU A 55 -5.57 8.26 8.59
CA LEU A 55 -4.81 8.38 7.35
C LEU A 55 -3.52 7.54 7.35
N PHE A 56 -2.80 7.49 8.48
CA PHE A 56 -1.57 6.71 8.63
C PHE A 56 -1.82 5.20 8.81
N THR A 57 -3.08 4.79 8.90
CA THR A 57 -3.47 3.38 9.09
C THR A 57 -4.02 2.73 7.84
N CYS A 58 -4.30 3.52 6.79
CA CYS A 58 -4.86 3.04 5.53
C CYS A 58 -3.89 3.34 4.38
N GLU A 59 -3.51 2.31 3.63
CA GLU A 59 -2.54 2.41 2.53
C GLU A 59 -3.03 3.34 1.41
N TYR A 60 -4.32 3.27 1.09
CA TYR A 60 -4.95 4.15 0.11
C TYR A 60 -4.96 5.61 0.57
N CYS A 61 -5.26 5.87 1.84
CA CYS A 61 -5.25 7.24 2.36
C CYS A 61 -3.83 7.81 2.40
N PHE A 62 -2.86 7.02 2.87
CA PHE A 62 -1.48 7.44 2.96
C PHE A 62 -0.84 7.67 1.59
N SER A 63 -1.21 6.88 0.57
CA SER A 63 -0.68 7.04 -0.80
C SER A 63 -1.01 8.41 -1.41
N HIS A 64 -2.08 9.10 -0.99
CA HIS A 64 -2.37 10.48 -1.42
C HIS A 64 -1.27 11.45 -0.97
N TYR A 65 -0.78 11.30 0.26
CA TYR A 65 0.23 12.18 0.84
C TYR A 65 1.58 11.94 0.19
N VAL A 66 1.93 10.67 0.00
CA VAL A 66 3.12 10.30 -0.75
C VAL A 66 3.04 10.83 -2.19
N THR A 67 1.88 10.70 -2.85
CA THR A 67 1.66 11.25 -4.19
C THR A 67 1.86 12.76 -4.24
N ILE A 68 1.30 13.52 -3.29
CA ILE A 68 1.49 14.98 -3.22
C ILE A 68 2.98 15.33 -3.11
N ILE A 69 3.72 14.63 -2.25
CA ILE A 69 5.17 14.82 -2.10
C ILE A 69 5.89 14.57 -3.43
N PHE A 70 5.60 13.45 -4.10
CA PHE A 70 6.23 13.12 -5.39
C PHE A 70 5.86 14.11 -6.49
N LEU A 71 4.62 14.60 -6.53
CA LEU A 71 4.22 15.63 -7.50
C LEU A 71 4.95 16.95 -7.29
N LEU A 72 5.16 17.36 -6.03
CA LEU A 72 5.95 18.55 -5.70
C LEU A 72 7.44 18.38 -6.02
N LEU A 73 7.98 17.17 -5.88
CA LEU A 73 9.40 16.88 -6.18
C LEU A 73 9.69 16.76 -7.68
N THR A 74 8.72 16.25 -8.46
CA THR A 74 8.94 15.90 -9.88
C THR A 74 8.29 16.88 -10.85
N ASP A 75 7.45 17.80 -10.35
CA ASP A 75 6.63 18.71 -11.15
C ASP A 75 5.78 18.03 -12.24
N TYR A 76 5.49 16.74 -12.03
CA TYR A 76 4.80 15.89 -12.98
C TYR A 76 3.34 16.31 -13.18
N LYS A 77 2.95 16.49 -14.45
CA LYS A 77 1.59 16.83 -14.88
C LYS A 77 1.14 15.82 -15.93
N LEU A 78 -0.13 15.44 -15.88
CA LEU A 78 -0.72 14.49 -16.81
C LEU A 78 -1.80 15.16 -17.66
N LEU A 79 -1.76 14.94 -18.98
CA LEU A 79 -2.65 15.46 -20.03
C LEU A 79 -2.62 16.99 -20.22
N MET A 80 -2.76 17.73 -19.13
CA MET A 80 -2.87 19.19 -19.13
C MET A 80 -1.59 19.83 -18.58
N ILE A 81 -1.18 20.95 -19.16
CA ILE A 81 0.07 21.66 -18.79
C ILE A 81 -0.14 22.63 -17.61
N ASN A 82 -1.37 23.06 -17.38
CA ASN A 82 -1.77 23.92 -16.28
C ASN A 82 -1.98 23.11 -14.98
N TRP A 83 -2.40 23.81 -13.91
CA TRP A 83 -2.57 23.23 -12.59
C TRP A 83 -3.53 22.03 -12.53
N THR A 84 -4.49 21.95 -13.45
CA THR A 84 -5.41 20.81 -13.54
C THR A 84 -4.68 19.50 -13.89
N GLY A 85 -3.53 19.59 -14.55
CA GLY A 85 -2.66 18.44 -14.82
C GLY A 85 -2.11 17.79 -13.55
N TYR A 86 -1.90 18.56 -12.46
CA TYR A 86 -1.53 18.01 -11.15
C TYR A 86 -2.70 17.28 -10.48
N LEU A 87 -3.93 17.76 -10.69
CA LEU A 87 -5.12 17.11 -10.14
C LEU A 87 -5.36 15.76 -10.80
N ILE A 88 -5.26 15.73 -12.14
CA ILE A 88 -5.40 14.50 -12.94
C ILE A 88 -4.26 13.52 -12.60
N SER A 89 -3.01 13.99 -12.56
CA SER A 89 -1.89 13.12 -12.21
C SER A 89 -2.00 12.58 -10.78
N GLY A 90 -2.46 13.39 -9.83
CA GLY A 90 -2.66 12.97 -8.44
C GLY A 90 -3.60 11.78 -8.30
N PHE A 91 -4.82 11.89 -8.83
CA PHE A 91 -5.77 10.79 -8.76
C PHE A 91 -5.32 9.57 -9.56
N ALA A 92 -4.71 9.78 -10.73
CA ALA A 92 -4.19 8.68 -11.54
C ALA A 92 -3.06 7.92 -10.83
N LEU A 93 -2.10 8.64 -10.24
CA LEU A 93 -0.97 8.05 -9.50
C LEU A 93 -1.46 7.25 -8.30
N VAL A 94 -2.37 7.83 -7.51
CA VAL A 94 -2.98 7.14 -6.35
C VAL A 94 -3.66 5.85 -6.79
N TYR A 95 -4.43 5.88 -7.88
CA TYR A 95 -5.13 4.72 -8.39
C TYR A 95 -4.16 3.61 -8.84
N VAL A 96 -3.15 3.96 -9.64
CA VAL A 96 -2.15 3.00 -10.12
C VAL A 96 -1.32 2.45 -8.96
N ALA A 97 -0.93 3.29 -8.00
CA ALA A 97 -0.23 2.84 -6.81
C ALA A 97 -1.09 1.87 -5.97
N ASN A 98 -2.39 2.14 -5.85
CA ASN A 98 -3.32 1.25 -5.15
C ASN A 98 -3.50 -0.09 -5.87
N ALA A 99 -3.51 -0.08 -7.20
CA ALA A 99 -3.52 -1.31 -8.00
C ALA A 99 -2.25 -2.15 -7.74
N TYR A 100 -1.07 -1.51 -7.66
CA TYR A 100 0.18 -2.19 -7.31
C TYR A 100 0.17 -2.77 -5.89
N MET A 101 -0.31 -2.00 -4.91
CA MET A 101 -0.45 -2.49 -3.52
C MET A 101 -1.40 -3.69 -3.45
N SER A 102 -2.56 -3.61 -4.12
CA SER A 102 -3.54 -4.69 -4.16
C SER A 102 -2.97 -5.96 -4.81
N LEU A 103 -2.26 -5.80 -5.92
CA LEU A 103 -1.58 -6.92 -6.60
C LEU A 103 -0.53 -7.57 -5.70
N PHE A 104 0.29 -6.75 -5.02
CA PHE A 104 1.29 -7.24 -4.09
C PHE A 104 0.67 -7.97 -2.89
N GLY A 105 -0.45 -7.47 -2.39
CA GLY A 105 -1.24 -8.10 -1.32
C GLY A 105 -1.77 -9.47 -1.73
N LEU A 106 -2.34 -9.60 -2.93
CA LEU A 106 -2.82 -10.88 -3.46
C LEU A 106 -1.68 -11.90 -3.56
N ILE A 107 -0.54 -11.50 -4.14
CA ILE A 107 0.63 -12.36 -4.28
C ILE A 107 1.12 -12.84 -2.90
N ARG A 108 1.20 -11.95 -1.90
CA ARG A 108 1.60 -12.33 -0.54
C ARG A 108 0.60 -13.30 0.11
N GLN A 109 -0.70 -13.08 -0.08
CA GLN A 109 -1.74 -13.95 0.47
C GLN A 109 -1.65 -15.37 -0.11
N ASP A 110 -1.46 -15.49 -1.43
CA ASP A 110 -1.32 -16.78 -2.10
C ASP A 110 -0.10 -17.56 -1.57
N ILE A 111 1.05 -16.88 -1.41
CA ILE A 111 2.27 -17.49 -0.84
C ILE A 111 2.04 -17.99 0.59
N VAL A 112 1.33 -17.21 1.42
CA VAL A 112 1.04 -17.61 2.81
C VAL A 112 0.08 -18.80 2.84
N LYS A 113 -0.92 -18.82 1.96
CA LYS A 113 -1.87 -19.92 1.82
C LYS A 113 -1.14 -21.22 1.44
N GLU A 114 -0.31 -21.18 0.40
CA GLU A 114 0.47 -22.32 -0.06
C GLU A 114 1.37 -22.87 1.05
N LYS A 115 2.10 -22.00 1.76
CA LYS A 115 2.93 -22.40 2.91
C LYS A 115 2.12 -23.04 4.05
N THR A 116 0.90 -22.56 4.27
CA THR A 116 0.03 -23.09 5.33
C THR A 116 -0.50 -24.47 4.96
N GLU A 117 -0.91 -24.67 3.70
CA GLU A 117 -1.37 -25.96 3.17
C GLU A 117 -0.26 -27.02 3.25
N ILE A 118 0.98 -26.67 2.88
CA ILE A 118 2.14 -27.57 3.01
C ILE A 118 2.35 -28.02 4.46
N LYS A 119 2.35 -27.07 5.41
CA LYS A 119 2.50 -27.40 6.84
C LYS A 119 1.38 -28.32 7.35
N VAL A 120 0.15 -28.09 6.93
CA VAL A 120 -0.98 -28.95 7.31
C VAL A 120 -0.77 -30.37 6.76
N MET A 121 -0.35 -30.51 5.51
CA MET A 121 -0.04 -31.83 4.92
C MET A 121 1.11 -32.55 5.65
N GLU A 122 2.17 -31.84 6.03
CA GLU A 122 3.29 -32.39 6.82
C GLU A 122 2.80 -32.93 8.17
N ILE A 123 2.07 -32.12 8.94
CA ILE A 123 1.51 -32.53 10.25
C ILE A 123 0.58 -33.75 10.10
N THR A 124 -0.21 -33.79 9.04
CA THR A 124 -1.14 -34.91 8.78
C THR A 124 -0.39 -36.20 8.41
N THR A 125 0.73 -36.07 7.69
CA THR A 125 1.61 -37.18 7.31
C THR A 125 2.44 -37.71 8.48
N GLU A 126 2.87 -36.84 9.40
CA GLU A 126 3.55 -37.26 10.63
C GLU A 126 2.60 -38.00 11.58
N LYS A 127 1.35 -37.53 11.71
CA LYS A 127 0.34 -38.18 12.56
C LYS A 127 -0.14 -39.53 12.01
N SER A 128 0.02 -39.79 10.71
CA SER A 128 -0.42 -41.04 10.06
C SER A 128 0.65 -42.13 10.01
N LYS A 129 1.91 -41.85 10.39
CA LYS A 129 2.91 -42.90 10.59
C LYS A 129 2.52 -43.75 11.80
N PRO A 130 2.29 -45.07 11.65
CA PRO A 130 2.10 -45.93 12.80
C PRO A 130 3.37 -45.88 13.64
N THR A 131 3.22 -45.63 14.94
CA THR A 131 4.27 -45.91 15.94
C THR A 131 4.70 -47.36 15.73
N ALA A 132 5.91 -47.55 15.18
CA ALA A 132 6.52 -48.86 15.06
C ALA A 132 6.69 -49.41 16.49
N SER A 133 5.85 -50.38 16.84
CA SER A 133 5.97 -51.22 18.04
C SER A 133 6.85 -52.42 17.75
#